data_AF-A0A940AKY4-F1
#
_entry.id   AF-A0A940AKY4-F1
#
_cell.length_a   1.000
_cell.length_b   1.000
_cell.length_c   1.000
_cell.angle_alpha   90.00
_cell.angle_beta   90.00
_cell.angle_gamma   90.00
#
_symmetry.space_group_name_H-M   'P 1'
#
loop_
_entity.id
_entity.type
_entity.pdbx_description
1 polymer ?
#
loop_
_entity_poly.entity_id
_entity_poly.type
_entity_poly.pdbx_seq_one_letter_code
_entity_poly.pdbx_strand_id
1 'polypeptide(L)'
;MTDRLGRKRIYEEKQCIPTLSNTGYFEIFLGGRKGELWLLHRLVANCWLDTPEQQTVIEHINQNKGDNCAENLRWITPEEYAEKYLNNLKKMKNGENL
;
A
#
# COMPACT_ATOMS: atom_id res chain seq x y z
N MET A 1 -24.80 13.24 6.53
CA MET A 1 -24.67 12.76 7.92
C MET A 1 -24.80 13.97 8.86
N THR A 2 -25.77 13.95 9.77
CA THR A 2 -26.03 15.04 10.73
C THR A 2 -25.69 14.53 12.13
N ASP A 3 -24.96 15.32 12.93
CA ASP A 3 -24.61 14.90 14.29
C ASP A 3 -25.76 15.05 15.30
N ARG A 4 -25.58 14.56 16.53
CA ARG A 4 -26.59 14.61 17.61
C ARG A 4 -26.99 16.03 18.03
N LEU A 5 -26.26 17.05 17.59
CA LEU A 5 -26.53 18.47 17.84
C LEU A 5 -27.16 19.16 16.63
N GLY A 6 -27.56 18.41 15.59
CA GLY A 6 -28.18 18.93 14.38
C GLY A 6 -27.20 19.56 13.39
N ARG A 7 -25.88 19.48 13.62
CA ARG A 7 -24.89 20.09 12.72
C ARG A 7 -24.68 19.19 11.52
N LYS A 8 -24.85 19.76 10.34
CA LYS A 8 -24.56 19.10 9.06
C LYS A 8 -23.15 19.46 8.64
N ARG A 9 -22.25 18.46 8.59
CA ARG A 9 -20.92 18.65 8.00
C ARG A 9 -21.00 18.34 6.51
N ILE A 10 -20.54 19.28 5.70
CA ILE A 10 -20.38 19.13 4.27
C ILE A 10 -18.87 19.06 4.05
N TYR A 11 -18.42 17.98 3.43
CA TYR A 11 -17.04 17.82 2.98
C TYR A 11 -17.07 17.95 1.47
N GLU A 12 -16.43 18.98 0.95
CA GLU A 12 -16.20 19.06 -0.48
C GLU A 12 -15.24 17.95 -0.89
N GLU A 13 -15.49 17.36 -2.06
CA GLU A 13 -14.55 16.42 -2.64
C GLU A 13 -13.22 17.13 -2.87
N LYS A 14 -12.15 16.54 -2.34
CA LYS A 14 -10.81 17.06 -2.48
C LYS A 14 -9.89 15.93 -2.89
N GLN A 15 -9.15 16.15 -3.97
CA GLN A 15 -8.06 15.27 -4.34
C GLN A 15 -7.04 15.24 -3.20
N CYS A 16 -6.75 14.04 -2.70
CA CYS A 16 -5.62 13.82 -1.82
C CYS A 16 -4.39 13.56 -2.67
N ILE A 17 -3.32 14.32 -2.41
CA ILE A 17 -2.05 14.18 -3.11
C ILE A 17 -1.18 13.24 -2.28
N PRO A 18 -0.79 12.07 -2.82
CA PRO A 18 0.12 11.17 -2.13
C PRO A 18 1.54 11.77 -2.08
N THR A 19 2.26 11.48 -1.00
CA THR A 19 3.66 11.85 -0.82
C THR A 19 4.56 10.64 -0.94
N LEU A 20 5.75 10.80 -1.51
CA LEU A 20 6.74 9.73 -1.57
C LEU A 20 7.54 9.68 -0.28
N SER A 21 7.59 8.51 0.34
CA SER A 21 8.39 8.28 1.55
C SER A 21 9.87 8.05 1.23
N ASN A 22 10.73 8.17 2.24
CA ASN A 22 12.16 7.86 2.11
C ASN A 22 12.43 6.37 1.78
N THR A 23 11.43 5.49 1.93
CA THR A 23 11.52 4.06 1.59
C THR A 23 11.00 3.76 0.17
N GLY A 24 10.58 4.80 -0.56
CA GLY A 24 10.11 4.73 -1.93
C GLY A 24 8.64 4.32 -2.09
N TYR A 25 7.85 4.33 -1.02
CA TYR A 25 6.41 4.05 -1.09
C TYR A 25 5.60 5.34 -1.09
N PHE A 26 4.50 5.36 -1.85
CA PHE A 26 3.53 6.44 -1.74
C PHE A 26 2.68 6.31 -0.48
N GLU A 27 2.47 7.45 0.18
CA GLU A 27 1.76 7.59 1.44
C GLU A 27 0.65 8.64 1.29
N ILE A 28 -0.48 8.44 1.97
CA ILE A 28 -1.64 9.32 1.95
C ILE A 28 -2.15 9.53 3.38
N PHE A 29 -2.43 10.78 3.75
CA PHE A 29 -2.96 11.11 5.06
C PHE A 29 -4.50 11.18 5.02
N LEU A 30 -5.17 10.30 5.75
CA LEU A 30 -6.63 10.16 5.74
C LEU A 30 -7.21 10.43 7.13
N GLY A 31 -8.34 11.14 7.21
CA GLY A 31 -9.07 11.36 8.48
C GLY A 31 -8.94 12.77 9.09
N GLY A 32 -8.35 13.72 8.39
CA GLY A 32 -8.29 15.13 8.82
C GLY A 32 -7.53 15.31 10.14
N ARG A 33 -8.06 16.08 11.10
CA ARG A 33 -7.32 16.44 12.33
C ARG A 33 -6.88 15.24 13.20
N LYS A 34 -7.60 14.13 13.14
CA LYS A 34 -7.26 12.86 13.83
C LYS A 34 -6.90 11.75 12.84
N GLY A 35 -6.49 12.16 11.65
CA GLY A 35 -6.12 11.23 10.61
C GLY A 35 -4.82 10.50 10.91
N GLU A 36 -4.54 9.52 10.08
CA GLU A 36 -3.31 8.74 10.13
C GLU A 36 -2.73 8.61 8.72
N LEU A 37 -1.45 8.25 8.67
CA LEU A 37 -0.72 8.05 7.43
C LEU A 37 -0.92 6.60 6.97
N TRP A 38 -1.38 6.45 5.73
CA TRP A 38 -1.62 5.16 5.09
C TRP A 38 -0.65 4.96 3.93
N LEU A 39 -0.18 3.74 3.72
CA LEU A 39 0.54 3.36 2.51
C LEU A 39 -0.46 3.18 1.36
N LEU A 40 -0.21 3.84 0.22
CA LEU A 40 -1.15 3.87 -0.90
C LEU A 40 -1.40 2.48 -1.48
N HIS A 41 -0.35 1.68 -1.71
CA HIS A 41 -0.50 0.29 -2.18
C HIS A 41 -1.36 -0.56 -1.23
N ARG A 42 -1.28 -0.32 0.08
CA ARG A 42 -2.12 -1.03 1.06
C ARG A 42 -3.57 -0.61 0.95
N LEU A 43 -3.81 0.69 0.86
CA LEU A 43 -5.16 1.22 0.66
C LEU A 43 -5.79 0.64 -0.61
N VAL A 44 -5.05 0.64 -1.73
CA VAL A 44 -5.53 0.07 -3.00
C VAL A 44 -5.82 -1.42 -2.86
N ALA A 45 -4.87 -2.21 -2.36
CA ALA A 45 -5.06 -3.65 -2.22
C ALA A 45 -6.30 -3.99 -1.37
N ASN A 46 -6.53 -3.27 -0.27
CA ASN A 46 -7.72 -3.51 0.58
C ASN A 46 -9.05 -3.13 -0.08
N CYS A 47 -9.04 -2.27 -1.10
CA CYS A 47 -10.26 -1.84 -1.79
C CYS A 47 -10.58 -2.69 -3.02
N TRP A 48 -9.56 -3.21 -3.73
CA TRP A 48 -9.72 -3.82 -5.05
C TRP A 48 -9.21 -5.27 -5.16
N LEU A 49 -8.48 -5.78 -4.18
CA LEU A 49 -8.09 -7.19 -4.13
C LEU A 49 -8.92 -7.92 -3.10
N ASP A 50 -9.25 -9.17 -3.37
CA ASP A 50 -9.91 -10.02 -2.39
C ASP A 50 -9.02 -10.20 -1.17
N THR A 51 -9.56 -9.88 0.01
CA THR A 51 -8.83 -9.95 1.28
C THR A 51 -8.56 -11.41 1.61
N PRO A 52 -7.29 -11.84 1.72
CA PRO A 52 -6.95 -13.20 2.12
C PRO A 52 -7.24 -13.42 3.60
N GLU A 53 -7.54 -14.66 4.00
CA GLU A 53 -7.81 -15.02 5.41
C GLU A 53 -6.57 -14.92 6.31
N GLN A 54 -5.38 -14.89 5.73
CA GLN A 54 -4.10 -14.95 6.44
C GLN A 54 -3.37 -13.60 6.45
N GLN A 55 -2.51 -13.39 7.45
CA GLN A 55 -1.62 -12.25 7.54
C GLN A 55 -0.61 -12.29 6.38
N THR A 56 -0.93 -11.58 5.31
CA THR A 56 -0.17 -11.54 4.06
C THR A 56 0.46 -10.16 3.87
N VAL A 57 1.56 -10.13 3.12
CA VAL A 57 2.26 -8.91 2.72
C VAL A 57 1.79 -8.52 1.31
N ILE A 58 1.80 -7.23 0.98
CA ILE A 58 1.50 -6.77 -0.38
C ILE A 58 2.81 -6.60 -1.14
N GLU A 59 2.82 -7.11 -2.35
CA GLU A 59 3.94 -7.01 -3.27
C GLU A 59 3.54 -6.35 -4.59
N HIS A 60 4.44 -5.50 -5.11
CA HIS A 60 4.39 -4.98 -6.46
C HIS A 60 4.96 -6.01 -7.45
N ILE A 61 4.14 -6.49 -8.38
CA ILE A 61 4.50 -7.54 -9.35
C ILE A 61 5.65 -7.09 -10.24
N ASN A 62 5.57 -5.86 -10.77
CA ASN A 62 6.62 -5.26 -11.62
C ASN A 62 7.80 -4.69 -10.82
N GLN A 63 7.84 -4.84 -9.50
CA GLN A 63 8.86 -4.30 -8.60
C GLN A 63 8.98 -2.76 -8.58
N ASN A 64 8.05 -2.05 -9.24
CA ASN A 64 7.96 -0.60 -9.21
C ASN A 64 6.97 -0.17 -8.11
N LYS A 65 7.51 0.32 -6.99
CA LYS A 65 6.72 0.83 -5.85
C LYS A 65 5.84 2.04 -6.19
N GLY A 66 6.12 2.72 -7.30
CA GLY A 66 5.34 3.85 -7.77
C GLY A 66 4.06 3.46 -8.51
N ASP A 67 4.00 2.24 -9.04
CA ASP A 67 2.84 1.72 -9.76
C ASP A 67 1.88 1.03 -8.78
N ASN A 68 0.88 1.78 -8.32
CA ASN A 68 -0.09 1.32 -7.33
C ASN A 68 -1.40 0.85 -8.00
N CYS A 69 -1.39 0.51 -9.29
CA CYS A 69 -2.55 -0.11 -9.93
C CYS A 69 -2.87 -1.43 -9.23
N ALA A 70 -4.14 -1.72 -8.97
CA ALA A 70 -4.55 -2.97 -8.29
C ALA A 70 -4.03 -4.21 -9.02
N GLU A 71 -4.00 -4.19 -10.35
CA GLU A 71 -3.46 -5.25 -11.21
C GLU A 71 -1.96 -5.50 -11.01
N ASN A 72 -1.22 -4.50 -10.52
CA ASN A 72 0.20 -4.61 -10.22
C ASN A 72 0.46 -5.05 -8.76
N LEU A 73 -0.59 -5.22 -7.96
CA LEU A 73 -0.47 -5.60 -6.55
C LEU A 73 -0.95 -7.03 -6.35
N ARG A 74 -0.27 -7.75 -5.46
CA ARG A 74 -0.73 -9.07 -5.00
C ARG A 74 -0.43 -9.28 -3.53
N TRP A 75 -1.27 -10.06 -2.88
CA TRP A 75 -0.97 -10.62 -1.57
C TRP A 75 0.01 -11.78 -1.72
N ILE A 76 1.00 -11.82 -0.85
CA ILE A 76 1.97 -12.92 -0.75
C ILE A 76 2.05 -13.37 0.71
N THR A 77 2.35 -14.65 0.92
CA THR A 77 2.53 -15.16 2.28
C THR A 77 3.89 -14.74 2.85
N PRO A 78 4.05 -14.75 4.19
CA PRO A 78 5.35 -14.51 4.81
C PRO A 78 6.45 -15.46 4.32
N GLU A 79 6.10 -16.72 4.02
CA GLU A 79 7.00 -17.74 3.48
C GLU A 79 7.49 -17.37 2.08
N GLU A 80 6.57 -17.00 1.18
CA GLU A 80 6.91 -16.55 -0.18
C GLU A 80 7.80 -15.31 -0.16
N TYR A 81 7.50 -14.36 0.73
CA TYR A 81 8.32 -13.16 0.91
C TYR A 81 9.74 -13.50 1.36
N ALA A 82 9.89 -14.39 2.34
CA ALA A 82 11.18 -14.82 2.85
C ALA A 82 12.00 -15.56 1.77
N GLU A 83 11.38 -16.45 1.01
CA GLU A 83 12.02 -17.14 -0.10
C GLU A 83 12.51 -16.16 -1.17
N LYS A 84 11.66 -15.21 -1.57
CA LYS A 84 12.03 -14.19 -2.56
C LYS A 84 13.21 -13.35 -2.07
N TYR A 85 13.21 -12.95 -0.79
CA TYR A 85 14.32 -12.21 -0.20
C TYR A 85 15.64 -13.00 -0.23
N LEU A 86 15.61 -14.29 0.14
CA LEU A 86 16.78 -15.17 0.07
C LEU A 86 17.30 -15.34 -1.36
N ASN A 87 16.41 -15.50 -2.33
CA ASN A 87 16.77 -15.62 -3.74
C ASN A 87 17.42 -14.34 -4.28
N ASN A 88 16.89 -13.17 -3.91
CA ASN A 88 17.51 -11.88 -4.25
C ASN A 88 18.92 -11.75 -3.66
N LEU A 89 19.11 -12.15 -2.39
CA LEU A 89 20.43 -12.15 -1.77
C LEU A 89 21.43 -13.07 -2.48
N LYS A 90 20.98 -14.23 -2.98
CA LYS A 90 21.83 -15.15 -3.76
C LYS A 90 22.23 -14.54 -5.11
N LYS A 91 21.28 -13.91 -5.82
CA LYS A 91 21.56 -13.21 -7.10
C LYS A 91 22.62 -12.13 -6.93
N MET A 92 22.48 -11.31 -5.88
CA MET A 92 23.47 -10.27 -5.56
C MET A 92 24.86 -10.84 -5.28
N LYS A 93 24.97 -12.00 -4.61
CA LYS A 93 26.26 -12.67 -4.37
C LYS A 93 26.88 -13.25 -5.64
N ASN A 94 26.05 -13.66 -6.61
CA ASN A 94 26.49 -14.26 -7.86
C ASN A 94 26.80 -13.22 -8.96
N GLY A 95 26.61 -11.93 -8.69
CA GLY A 95 26.92 -10.85 -9.65
C GLY A 95 25.91 -10.72 -10.79
N GLU A 96 24.75 -11.37 -10.70
CA GLU A 96 23.64 -11.17 -11.63
C GLU A 96 22.91 -9.89 -11.23
N ASN A 97 23.05 -8.82 -12.03
CA ASN A 97 22.30 -7.58 -11.83
C ASN A 97 20.81 -7.82 -12.09
N LEU A 98 19.98 -7.24 -11.22
CA LEU A 98 18.50 -7.25 -11.28
C LEU A 98 17.97 -6.56 -12.54
#